data_AF-A0A9D7UBY8-F1
#
_entry.id   AF-A0A9D7UBY8-F1
#
_cell.length_a   1.000
_cell.length_b   1.000
_cell.length_c   1.000
_cell.angle_alpha   90.00
_cell.angle_beta   90.00
_cell.angle_gamma   90.00
#
_symmetry.space_group_name_H-M   'P 1'
#
loop_
_entity.id
_entity.type
_entity.pdbx_description
1 polymer ?
#
loop_
_entity_poly.entity_id
_entity_poly.type
_entity_poly.pdbx_seq_one_letter_code
_entity_poly.pdbx_strand_id
1 'polypeptide(L)'
;MKKNKLLVYSALTAFVVAIAMFVYVLNTSKALSYLSSDPKACINCHVMNTQYATWQHSSHGQVATCVECHLPTDEGMFAKYVAKAKDGWNHSYAFTMNTYDNTIKISDDGAKRVQNNCIKCHQSVTSTLVANSDKYHQFEDPEVATGRKCWSCHKGVPHGKVRGLSTTPNNLGIKEVK
;
A
#
# COMPACT_ATOMS: atom_id res chain seq x y z
N MET A 1 7.89 -31.65 49.53
CA MET A 1 7.61 -31.17 48.15
C MET A 1 8.83 -30.42 47.60
N LYS A 2 9.83 -31.10 47.05
CA LYS A 2 10.94 -30.43 46.36
C LYS A 2 10.39 -29.91 45.03
N LYS A 3 9.98 -28.64 44.98
CA LYS A 3 9.58 -27.99 43.72
C LYS A 3 10.69 -28.22 42.70
N ASN A 4 10.28 -28.76 41.57
CA ASN A 4 11.13 -29.34 40.55
C ASN A 4 11.94 -28.22 39.87
N LYS A 5 13.06 -27.80 40.50
CA LYS A 5 13.89 -26.67 40.04
C LYS A 5 14.29 -26.82 38.57
N LEU A 6 14.46 -28.07 38.13
CA LEU A 6 14.68 -28.41 36.72
C LEU A 6 13.54 -27.96 35.80
N LEU A 7 12.28 -28.19 36.17
CA LEU A 7 11.10 -27.73 35.40
C LEU A 7 11.00 -26.20 35.37
N VAL A 8 11.37 -25.55 36.48
CA VAL A 8 11.38 -24.07 36.55
C VAL A 8 12.46 -23.51 35.63
N TYR A 9 13.67 -24.07 35.65
CA TYR A 9 14.75 -23.63 34.76
C TYR A 9 14.45 -23.92 33.29
N SER A 10 13.90 -25.09 32.96
CA SER A 10 13.53 -25.41 31.58
C SER A 10 12.43 -24.48 31.04
N ALA A 11 11.43 -24.15 31.87
CA ALA A 11 10.38 -23.21 31.50
C ALA A 11 10.92 -21.79 31.29
N LEU A 12 11.83 -21.33 32.17
CA LEU A 12 12.49 -20.03 32.04
C LEU A 12 13.34 -19.96 30.77
N THR A 13 14.13 -21.00 30.48
CA THR A 13 14.94 -21.07 29.26
C THR A 13 14.06 -21.06 28.01
N ALA A 14 12.98 -21.84 27.97
CA ALA A 14 12.05 -21.85 26.84
C ALA A 14 11.41 -20.48 26.61
N PHE A 15 11.01 -19.78 27.68
CA PHE A 15 10.46 -18.43 27.59
C PHE A 15 11.47 -17.42 27.05
N VAL A 16 12.73 -17.46 27.53
CA VAL A 16 13.80 -16.58 27.03
C VAL A 16 14.07 -16.85 25.55
N VAL A 17 14.14 -18.11 25.12
CA VAL A 17 14.32 -18.48 23.72
C VAL A 17 13.15 -17.97 22.87
N ALA A 18 11.91 -18.14 23.34
CA ALA A 18 10.72 -17.65 22.64
C ALA A 18 10.74 -16.11 22.47
N ILE A 19 11.10 -15.36 23.51
CA ILE A 19 11.27 -13.90 23.41
C ILE A 19 12.38 -13.54 22.44
N ALA A 20 13.53 -14.20 22.51
CA ALA A 20 14.65 -13.93 21.62
C ALA A 20 14.26 -14.17 20.15
N MET A 21 13.56 -15.27 19.86
CA MET A 21 13.02 -15.54 18.53
C MET A 21 11.98 -14.51 18.09
N PHE A 22 11.08 -14.11 18.98
CA PHE A 22 10.08 -13.09 18.69
C PHE A 22 10.72 -11.74 18.33
N VAL A 23 11.69 -11.29 19.12
CA VAL A 23 12.44 -10.05 18.85
C VAL A 23 13.22 -10.16 17.54
N TYR A 24 13.85 -11.31 17.28
CA TYR A 24 14.57 -11.56 16.03
C TYR A 24 13.66 -11.47 14.80
N VAL A 25 12.46 -12.05 14.87
CA VAL A 25 11.45 -11.99 13.79
C VAL A 25 10.96 -10.57 13.59
N LEU A 26 10.64 -9.83 14.65
CA LEU A 26 10.22 -8.43 14.56
C LEU A 26 11.29 -7.54 13.89
N ASN A 27 12.56 -7.77 14.24
CA ASN A 27 13.68 -7.02 13.66
C ASN A 27 13.88 -7.37 12.18
N THR A 28 13.94 -8.66 11.85
CA THR A 28 14.19 -9.14 10.48
C THR A 28 13.05 -8.77 9.53
N SER A 29 11.80 -8.80 10.00
CA SER A 29 10.63 -8.39 9.21
C SER A 29 10.48 -6.87 9.07
N LYS A 30 11.34 -6.07 9.72
CA LYS A 30 11.20 -4.61 9.82
C LYS A 30 9.79 -4.22 10.30
N ALA A 31 9.20 -4.98 11.23
CA ALA A 31 7.79 -4.87 11.61
C ALA A 31 7.33 -3.45 11.96
N LEU A 32 8.17 -2.70 12.69
CA LEU A 32 7.87 -1.33 13.09
C LEU A 32 7.86 -0.33 11.93
N SER A 33 8.61 -0.60 10.84
CA SER A 33 8.61 0.26 9.66
C SER A 33 7.22 0.37 9.03
N TYR A 34 6.41 -0.71 9.16
CA TYR A 34 5.04 -0.69 8.68
C TYR A 34 4.18 0.31 9.42
N LEU A 35 4.49 0.78 10.63
CA LEU A 35 3.69 1.83 11.30
C LEU A 35 3.93 3.23 10.73
N SER A 36 4.97 3.40 9.91
CA SER A 36 5.32 4.69 9.31
C SER A 36 4.55 4.96 8.00
N SER A 37 4.80 6.14 7.44
CA SER A 37 4.39 6.56 6.09
C SER A 37 5.55 6.46 5.09
N ASP A 38 6.72 5.94 5.48
CA ASP A 38 7.89 5.83 4.61
C ASP A 38 7.60 4.85 3.46
N PRO A 39 7.67 5.30 2.19
CA PRO A 39 7.51 4.44 1.01
C PRO A 39 8.42 3.20 1.01
N LYS A 40 9.59 3.27 1.66
CA LYS A 40 10.53 2.14 1.78
C LYS A 40 9.95 0.96 2.55
N ALA A 41 9.01 1.20 3.46
CA ALA A 41 8.31 0.12 4.15
C ALA A 41 7.49 -0.77 3.20
N CYS A 42 7.02 -0.22 2.07
CA CYS A 42 6.27 -0.98 1.07
C CYS A 42 7.13 -1.98 0.30
N ILE A 43 8.43 -1.72 0.14
CA ILE A 43 9.38 -2.60 -0.55
C ILE A 43 10.17 -3.52 0.38
N ASN A 44 9.76 -3.64 1.65
CA ASN A 44 10.17 -4.78 2.49
C ASN A 44 9.79 -6.12 1.84
N CYS A 45 8.77 -6.11 0.96
CA CYS A 45 8.40 -7.24 0.11
C CYS A 45 8.73 -6.93 -1.35
N HIS A 46 9.53 -7.79 -1.99
CA HIS A 46 9.99 -7.61 -3.38
C HIS A 46 8.84 -7.51 -4.41
N VAL A 47 7.66 -8.07 -4.10
CA VAL A 47 6.47 -8.01 -4.95
C VAL A 47 6.01 -6.56 -5.19
N MET A 48 6.37 -5.63 -4.30
CA MET A 48 6.03 -4.21 -4.45
C MET A 48 7.08 -3.39 -5.19
N ASN A 49 8.22 -3.98 -5.58
CA ASN A 49 9.32 -3.25 -6.21
C ASN A 49 8.90 -2.49 -7.47
N THR A 50 8.05 -3.09 -8.31
CA THR A 50 7.54 -2.38 -9.51
C THR A 50 6.66 -1.18 -9.15
N GLN A 51 5.85 -1.31 -8.11
CA GLN A 51 4.93 -0.24 -7.72
C GLN A 51 5.73 0.94 -7.15
N TYR A 52 6.73 0.65 -6.33
CA TYR A 52 7.67 1.65 -5.83
C TYR A 52 8.50 2.30 -6.95
N ALA A 53 9.10 1.49 -7.82
CA ALA A 53 9.90 1.95 -8.94
C ALA A 53 9.15 2.96 -9.82
N THR A 54 7.93 2.62 -10.22
CA THR A 54 7.12 3.46 -11.10
C THR A 54 6.57 4.70 -10.37
N TRP A 55 6.31 4.60 -9.06
CA TRP A 55 6.01 5.76 -8.22
C TRP A 55 7.21 6.72 -8.10
N GLN A 56 8.40 6.19 -7.79
CA GLN A 56 9.63 6.97 -7.62
C GLN A 56 10.01 7.73 -8.90
N HIS A 57 9.75 7.14 -10.07
CA HIS A 57 10.01 7.74 -11.38
C HIS A 57 8.83 8.56 -11.93
N SER A 58 7.83 8.87 -11.10
CA SER A 58 6.68 9.70 -11.47
C SER A 58 6.74 11.08 -10.84
N SER A 59 5.93 12.02 -11.34
CA SER A 59 5.71 13.30 -10.69
C SER A 59 5.15 13.18 -9.27
N HIS A 60 4.40 12.12 -8.98
CA HIS A 60 3.83 11.89 -7.65
C HIS A 60 4.89 11.49 -6.62
N GLY A 61 5.98 10.84 -7.05
CA GLY A 61 7.12 10.51 -6.18
C GLY A 61 7.84 11.73 -5.60
N GLN A 62 7.59 12.93 -6.15
CA GLN A 62 8.16 14.19 -5.68
C GLN A 62 7.29 14.90 -4.64
N VAL A 63 6.00 14.56 -4.54
CA VAL A 63 5.02 15.33 -3.76
C VAL A 63 4.13 14.48 -2.85
N ALA A 64 4.12 13.16 -3.03
CA ALA A 64 3.25 12.25 -2.30
C ALA A 64 3.95 10.90 -2.04
N THR A 65 3.74 10.37 -0.84
CA THR A 65 4.10 9.02 -0.41
C THR A 65 3.01 8.01 -0.79
N CYS A 66 3.32 6.72 -0.71
CA CYS A 66 2.36 5.65 -1.06
C CYS A 66 1.03 5.78 -0.28
N VAL A 67 1.12 6.12 1.00
CA VAL A 67 -0.05 6.18 1.89
C VAL A 67 -0.96 7.39 1.61
N GLU A 68 -0.45 8.45 0.99
CA GLU A 68 -1.25 9.61 0.62
C GLU A 68 -2.17 9.34 -0.57
N CYS A 69 -1.84 8.33 -1.38
CA CYS A 69 -2.75 7.81 -2.40
C CYS A 69 -3.60 6.64 -1.86
N HIS A 70 -2.99 5.69 -1.15
CA HIS A 70 -3.62 4.39 -0.86
C HIS A 70 -4.41 4.31 0.45
N LEU A 71 -4.20 5.22 1.42
CA LEU A 71 -4.91 5.23 2.69
C LEU A 71 -5.85 6.44 2.80
N PRO A 72 -6.85 6.40 3.70
CA PRO A 72 -7.67 7.57 4.01
C PRO A 72 -6.81 8.71 4.55
N THR A 73 -7.08 9.94 4.10
CA THR A 73 -6.31 11.15 4.48
C THR A 73 -7.14 12.21 5.22
N ASP A 74 -8.45 12.02 5.33
CA ASP A 74 -9.44 12.95 5.88
C ASP A 74 -10.39 12.33 6.91
N GLU A 75 -10.50 11.00 6.95
CA GLU A 75 -11.32 10.24 7.91
C GLU A 75 -10.66 10.04 9.30
N GLY A 76 -9.56 10.75 9.56
CA GLY A 76 -8.81 10.70 10.82
C GLY A 76 -7.92 9.46 10.98
N MET A 77 -7.17 9.45 12.09
CA MET A 77 -6.15 8.43 12.35
C MET A 77 -6.73 7.02 12.52
N PHE A 78 -7.93 6.91 13.09
CA PHE A 78 -8.58 5.62 13.30
C PHE A 78 -8.88 4.91 11.97
N ALA A 79 -9.55 5.60 11.03
CA ALA A 79 -9.86 5.05 9.72
C ALA A 79 -8.59 4.66 8.95
N LYS A 80 -7.53 5.48 9.03
CA LYS A 80 -6.23 5.18 8.45
C LYS A 80 -5.65 3.86 8.96
N TYR A 81 -5.65 3.63 10.28
CA TYR A 81 -5.11 2.40 10.86
C TYR A 81 -5.99 1.17 10.58
N VAL A 82 -7.31 1.33 10.53
CA VAL A 82 -8.22 0.24 10.13
C VAL A 82 -7.96 -0.18 8.70
N ALA A 83 -7.88 0.77 7.76
CA ALA A 83 -7.54 0.48 6.37
C ALA A 83 -6.16 -0.18 6.25
N LYS A 84 -5.18 0.31 7.00
CA LYS A 84 -3.83 -0.24 7.02
C LYS A 84 -3.77 -1.68 7.55
N ALA A 85 -4.53 -2.00 8.60
CA ALA A 85 -4.63 -3.35 9.14
C ALA A 85 -5.30 -4.31 8.13
N LYS A 86 -6.40 -3.87 7.51
CA LYS A 86 -7.13 -4.63 6.49
C LYS A 86 -6.26 -4.91 5.26
N ASP A 87 -5.64 -3.87 4.71
CA ASP A 87 -4.76 -3.99 3.54
C ASP A 87 -3.52 -4.83 3.88
N GLY A 88 -2.92 -4.61 5.07
CA GLY A 88 -1.79 -5.40 5.56
C GLY A 88 -2.11 -6.88 5.70
N TRP A 89 -3.29 -7.24 6.21
CA TRP A 89 -3.75 -8.63 6.28
C TRP A 89 -3.89 -9.25 4.88
N ASN A 90 -4.59 -8.55 3.97
CA ASN A 90 -4.81 -9.04 2.60
C ASN A 90 -3.50 -9.24 1.84
N HIS A 91 -2.56 -8.29 1.98
CA HIS A 91 -1.22 -8.42 1.41
C HIS A 91 -0.45 -9.59 2.01
N SER A 92 -0.44 -9.72 3.34
CA SER A 92 0.28 -10.80 4.03
C SER A 92 -0.24 -12.17 3.59
N TYR A 93 -1.56 -12.34 3.52
CA TYR A 93 -2.18 -13.56 3.04
C TYR A 93 -1.82 -13.83 1.56
N ALA A 94 -2.05 -12.86 0.68
CA ALA A 94 -1.83 -13.03 -0.74
C ALA A 94 -0.36 -13.33 -1.06
N PHE A 95 0.58 -12.65 -0.39
CA PHE A 95 2.02 -12.84 -0.64
C PHE A 95 2.54 -14.15 -0.07
N THR A 96 2.02 -14.60 1.07
CA THR A 96 2.39 -15.90 1.66
C THR A 96 1.82 -17.07 0.84
N MET A 97 0.58 -16.95 0.39
CA MET A 97 -0.12 -18.01 -0.34
C MET A 97 0.07 -17.91 -1.87
N ASN A 98 0.78 -16.88 -2.33
CA ASN A 98 1.02 -16.57 -3.74
C ASN A 98 -0.27 -16.51 -4.58
N THR A 99 -1.32 -15.88 -4.06
CA THR A 99 -2.66 -15.80 -4.69
C THR A 99 -2.90 -14.49 -5.43
N TYR A 100 -1.83 -13.82 -5.88
CA TYR A 100 -1.91 -12.54 -6.59
C TYR A 100 -1.51 -12.68 -8.06
N ASP A 101 -2.07 -11.82 -8.91
CA ASP A 101 -1.73 -11.76 -10.33
C ASP A 101 -0.33 -11.15 -10.54
N ASN A 102 0.38 -11.58 -11.59
CA ASN A 102 1.60 -10.91 -12.08
C ASN A 102 1.39 -9.43 -12.42
N THR A 103 0.15 -9.02 -12.63
CA THR A 103 -0.27 -7.63 -12.76
C THR A 103 -1.27 -7.36 -11.65
N ILE A 104 -0.76 -6.98 -10.49
CA ILE A 104 -1.56 -6.77 -9.28
C ILE A 104 -2.62 -5.69 -9.55
N LYS A 105 -3.86 -6.00 -9.17
CA LYS A 105 -5.00 -5.10 -9.29
C LYS A 105 -5.38 -4.58 -7.91
N ILE A 106 -5.63 -3.28 -7.83
CA ILE A 106 -6.16 -2.68 -6.61
C ILE A 106 -7.58 -3.19 -6.35
N SER A 107 -7.89 -3.45 -5.09
CA SER A 107 -9.26 -3.80 -4.66
C SER A 107 -10.21 -2.63 -4.91
N ASP A 108 -11.52 -2.88 -4.97
CA ASP A 108 -12.51 -1.81 -5.15
C ASP A 108 -12.48 -0.79 -3.99
N ASP A 109 -12.25 -1.27 -2.78
CA ASP A 109 -12.09 -0.45 -1.59
C ASP A 109 -10.85 0.46 -1.69
N GLY A 110 -9.69 -0.11 -2.07
CA GLY A 110 -8.48 0.68 -2.32
C GLY A 110 -8.66 1.67 -3.48
N ALA A 111 -9.37 1.27 -4.53
CA ALA A 111 -9.65 2.14 -5.67
C ALA A 111 -10.49 3.36 -5.27
N LYS A 112 -11.51 3.18 -4.41
CA LYS A 112 -12.30 4.30 -3.89
C LYS A 112 -11.43 5.29 -3.13
N ARG A 113 -10.54 4.81 -2.25
CA ARG A 113 -9.59 5.66 -1.52
C ARG A 113 -8.67 6.45 -2.45
N VAL A 114 -8.06 5.77 -3.43
CA VAL A 114 -7.19 6.43 -4.42
C VAL A 114 -7.95 7.49 -5.20
N GLN A 115 -9.18 7.19 -5.66
CA GLN A 115 -10.01 8.16 -6.38
C GLN A 115 -10.30 9.41 -5.54
N ASN A 116 -10.67 9.24 -4.26
CA ASN A 116 -10.92 10.35 -3.36
C ASN A 116 -9.66 11.20 -3.15
N ASN A 117 -8.50 10.56 -2.96
CA ASN A 117 -7.24 11.26 -2.79
C ASN A 117 -6.78 11.98 -4.07
N CYS A 118 -7.06 11.43 -5.27
CA CYS A 118 -6.86 12.13 -6.54
C CYS A 118 -7.67 13.43 -6.57
N ILE A 119 -8.98 13.35 -6.27
CA ILE A 119 -9.87 14.51 -6.28
C ILE A 119 -9.45 15.54 -5.24
N LYS A 120 -9.00 15.11 -4.07
CA LYS A 120 -8.55 15.98 -2.98
C LYS A 120 -7.33 16.81 -3.39
N CYS A 121 -6.26 16.18 -3.88
CA CYS A 121 -5.05 16.91 -4.28
C CYS A 121 -5.27 17.74 -5.55
N HIS A 122 -6.12 17.29 -6.46
CA HIS A 122 -6.44 17.99 -7.72
C HIS A 122 -7.74 18.79 -7.66
N GLN A 123 -8.18 19.20 -6.47
CA GLN A 123 -9.49 19.82 -6.26
C GLN A 123 -9.74 21.05 -7.15
N SER A 124 -8.73 21.87 -7.40
CA SER A 124 -8.85 23.06 -8.26
C SER A 124 -9.23 22.69 -9.70
N VAL A 125 -8.68 21.61 -10.22
CA VAL A 125 -8.97 21.11 -11.58
C VAL A 125 -10.30 20.35 -11.59
N THR A 126 -10.52 19.47 -10.60
CA THR A 126 -11.73 18.63 -10.57
C THR A 126 -12.99 19.42 -10.29
N SER A 127 -12.96 20.43 -9.42
CA SER A 127 -14.10 21.32 -9.17
C SER A 127 -14.50 22.09 -10.42
N THR A 128 -13.53 22.54 -11.22
CA THR A 128 -13.78 23.20 -12.52
C THR A 128 -14.43 22.23 -13.51
N LEU A 129 -13.97 20.97 -13.56
CA LEU A 129 -14.57 19.95 -14.42
C LEU A 129 -16.00 19.62 -14.00
N VAL A 130 -16.27 19.49 -12.70
CA VAL A 130 -17.63 19.25 -12.17
C VAL A 130 -18.54 20.43 -12.46
N ALA A 131 -18.09 21.66 -12.22
CA ALA A 131 -18.87 22.87 -12.48
C ALA A 131 -19.18 23.09 -13.96
N ASN A 132 -18.41 22.50 -14.86
CA ASN A 132 -18.66 22.53 -16.30
C ASN A 132 -19.15 21.17 -16.84
N SER A 133 -19.44 20.20 -15.98
CA SER A 133 -19.80 18.85 -16.43
C SER A 133 -21.07 18.87 -17.27
N ASP A 134 -22.06 19.68 -16.89
CA ASP A 134 -23.30 19.90 -17.63
C ASP A 134 -23.11 20.53 -19.02
N LYS A 135 -21.98 21.19 -19.27
CA LYS A 135 -21.70 21.83 -20.57
C LYS A 135 -21.06 20.89 -21.57
N TYR A 136 -20.41 19.82 -21.09
CA TYR A 136 -19.56 18.95 -21.92
C TYR A 136 -19.84 17.45 -21.77
N HIS A 137 -20.72 17.05 -20.84
CA HIS A 137 -21.21 15.67 -20.74
C HIS A 137 -22.69 15.61 -21.12
N GLN A 138 -23.02 14.67 -22.00
CA GLN A 138 -24.41 14.25 -22.25
C GLN A 138 -24.78 13.28 -21.13
N PHE A 139 -25.49 13.75 -20.10
CA PHE A 139 -25.89 12.90 -18.98
C PHE A 139 -26.87 11.79 -19.36
N GLU A 140 -27.45 11.85 -20.55
CA GLU A 140 -28.29 10.79 -21.10
C GLU A 140 -27.50 9.62 -21.71
N ASP A 141 -26.18 9.75 -21.91
CA ASP A 141 -25.34 8.70 -22.47
C ASP A 141 -24.85 7.72 -21.36
N PRO A 142 -25.28 6.44 -21.39
CA PRO A 142 -24.86 5.45 -20.40
C PRO A 142 -23.36 5.12 -20.41
N GLU A 143 -22.63 5.42 -21.49
CA GLU A 143 -21.17 5.23 -21.58
C GLU A 143 -20.38 6.33 -20.85
N VAL A 144 -21.05 7.44 -20.52
CA VAL A 144 -20.49 8.68 -19.96
C VAL A 144 -20.94 8.90 -18.50
N ALA A 145 -21.38 7.85 -17.81
CA ALA A 145 -21.71 7.94 -16.39
C ALA A 145 -20.51 8.48 -15.59
N THR A 146 -20.75 9.57 -14.85
CA THR A 146 -19.80 10.47 -14.14
C THR A 146 -18.92 9.82 -13.05
N GLY A 147 -18.90 8.49 -12.96
CA GLY A 147 -18.12 7.69 -11.99
C GLY A 147 -16.80 7.11 -12.54
N ARG A 148 -16.29 7.63 -13.66
CA ARG A 148 -15.06 7.14 -14.28
C ARG A 148 -13.84 7.44 -13.40
N LYS A 149 -13.06 6.40 -13.08
CA LYS A 149 -11.81 6.50 -12.29
C LYS A 149 -10.78 7.38 -13.01
N CYS A 150 -10.08 8.28 -12.31
CA CYS A 150 -9.13 9.24 -12.91
C CYS A 150 -8.09 8.55 -13.81
N TRP A 151 -7.56 7.41 -13.35
CA TRP A 151 -6.52 6.65 -14.04
C TRP A 151 -7.02 5.84 -15.25
N SER A 152 -8.32 5.84 -15.54
CA SER A 152 -8.84 5.26 -16.79
C SER A 152 -8.40 6.08 -18.01
N CYS A 153 -8.30 7.41 -17.86
CA CYS A 153 -7.73 8.32 -18.85
C CYS A 153 -6.27 8.65 -18.51
N HIS A 154 -5.97 8.96 -17.24
CA HIS A 154 -4.61 9.23 -16.77
C HIS A 154 -3.83 7.93 -16.55
N LYS A 155 -3.68 7.10 -17.59
CA LYS A 155 -3.04 5.78 -17.52
C LYS A 155 -1.55 5.82 -17.14
N GLY A 156 -0.92 7.00 -17.20
CA GLY A 156 0.48 7.24 -16.85
C GLY A 156 0.73 7.58 -15.38
N VAL A 157 -0.30 7.60 -14.52
CA VAL A 157 -0.09 7.68 -13.07
C VAL A 157 0.76 6.49 -12.58
N PRO A 158 1.40 6.58 -11.39
CA PRO A 158 2.17 5.49 -10.81
C PRO A 158 1.47 4.15 -10.97
N HIS A 159 2.22 3.14 -11.40
CA HIS A 159 1.73 1.78 -11.60
C HIS A 159 0.37 1.65 -12.34
N GLY A 160 0.07 2.55 -13.26
CA GLY A 160 -1.08 2.47 -14.15
C GLY A 160 -0.80 1.53 -15.33
N LYS A 161 -0.11 2.05 -16.34
CA LYS A 161 0.28 1.29 -17.54
C LYS A 161 1.42 0.29 -17.29
N VAL A 162 2.36 0.64 -16.42
CA VAL A 162 3.54 -0.18 -16.09
C VAL A 162 3.37 -0.73 -14.67
N ARG A 163 2.84 -1.95 -14.54
CA ARG A 163 2.49 -2.54 -13.23
C ARG A 163 2.74 -4.04 -13.11
N GLY A 164 3.27 -4.65 -14.17
CA GLY A 164 3.62 -6.07 -14.16
C GLY A 164 4.89 -6.28 -13.34
N LEU A 165 4.94 -7.33 -12.52
CA LEU A 165 6.06 -7.56 -11.57
C LEU A 165 7.43 -7.71 -12.25
N SER A 166 7.46 -8.08 -13.52
CA SER A 166 8.67 -8.21 -14.35
C SER A 166 9.01 -6.96 -15.16
N THR A 167 8.25 -5.86 -15.04
CA THR A 167 8.43 -4.67 -15.90
C THR A 167 9.55 -3.74 -15.45
N THR A 168 10.03 -3.88 -14.21
CA THR A 168 11.13 -3.07 -13.66
C THR A 168 12.18 -3.96 -12.97
N PRO A 169 12.72 -4.98 -13.66
CA PRO A 169 13.70 -5.87 -13.05
C PRO A 169 14.96 -5.07 -12.70
N ASN A 170 15.48 -5.26 -11.48
CA ASN A 170 16.70 -4.60 -10.99
C ASN A 170 16.66 -3.07 -10.97
N ASN A 171 15.46 -2.46 -10.92
CA ASN A 171 15.28 -1.00 -10.86
C ASN A 171 15.76 -0.38 -9.55
N LEU A 172 15.68 -1.13 -8.45
CA LEU A 172 16.03 -0.62 -7.13
C LEU A 172 17.55 -0.63 -6.93
N GLY A 173 18.12 0.54 -6.66
CA GLY A 173 19.52 0.66 -6.28
C GLY A 173 19.82 0.00 -4.93
N ILE A 174 21.08 -0.35 -4.68
CA ILE A 174 21.53 -1.04 -3.44
C ILE A 174 21.11 -0.28 -2.15
N LYS A 175 20.97 1.05 -2.22
CA LYS A 175 20.50 1.91 -1.11
C LYS A 175 19.00 1.83 -0.82
N GLU A 176 18.22 1.32 -1.77
CA GLU A 176 16.77 1.17 -1.65
C GLU A 176 16.39 -0.23 -1.11
N VAL A 177 17.33 -1.19 -1.14
CA VAL A 177 17.13 -2.59 -0.71
C VAL A 177 17.69 -2.86 0.69
N LYS A 178 18.55 -1.98 1.23
CA LYS A 178 19.13 -2.10 2.58
C LYS A 178 18.21 -1.56 3.67
#